data_AF-A0AAI8Z825-F1
#
_entry.id   AF-A0AAI8Z825-F1
#
_cell.length_a   1.000
_cell.length_b   1.000
_cell.length_c   1.000
_cell.angle_alpha   90.00
_cell.angle_beta   90.00
_cell.angle_gamma   90.00
#
_symmetry.space_group_name_H-M   'P 1'
#
loop_
_entity.id
_entity.type
_entity.pdbx_description
1 polymer ?
#
loop_
_entity_poly.entity_id
_entity_poly.type
_entity_poly.pdbx_seq_one_letter_code
_entity_poly.pdbx_strand_id
1 'polypeptide(L)'
;MAKTRSPQRILGKHLDILQMLKGRRVLFSSTRGILGHAPFSTTLNDYVAILNRCPEPLILRHDSQHGSYRVVGKCYVDGFMMGEVKEEVEKGNLKIERIKIG
;
A
#
# COMPACT_ATOMS: atom_id res chain seq x y z
N MET A 1 -15.17 0.90 34.91
CA MET A 1 -13.76 1.21 34.55
C MET A 1 -13.75 1.94 33.22
N ALA A 2 -13.56 3.26 33.24
CA ALA A 2 -13.49 4.07 32.03
C ALA A 2 -12.14 3.82 31.33
N LYS A 3 -12.16 3.39 30.06
CA LYS A 3 -10.97 3.35 29.22
C LYS A 3 -10.62 4.80 28.87
N THR A 4 -9.66 5.38 29.58
CA THR A 4 -9.05 6.66 29.25
C THR A 4 -8.49 6.54 27.83
N ARG A 5 -9.18 7.13 26.85
CA ARG A 5 -8.66 7.27 25.49
C ARG A 5 -7.55 8.31 25.57
N SER A 6 -6.31 7.89 25.35
CA SER A 6 -5.17 8.80 25.29
C SER A 6 -5.39 9.84 24.17
N PRO A 7 -5.10 11.14 24.37
CA PRO A 7 -5.37 12.18 23.38
C PRO A 7 -4.53 12.11 22.07
N GLN A 8 -3.71 11.10 21.82
CA GLN A 8 -2.68 11.16 20.77
C GLN A 8 -2.94 10.37 19.47
N ARG A 9 -4.18 9.97 19.13
CA ARG A 9 -4.43 9.19 17.89
C ARG A 9 -5.18 9.90 16.76
N ILE A 10 -5.29 11.22 16.79
CA ILE A 10 -5.92 11.98 15.68
C ILE A 10 -4.87 12.41 14.63
N LEU A 11 -3.62 12.67 15.03
CA LEU A 11 -2.60 13.20 14.11
C LEU A 11 -1.86 12.14 13.28
N GLY A 12 -1.88 10.86 13.67
CA GLY A 12 -1.04 9.81 13.08
C GLY A 12 -1.37 9.44 11.63
N LYS A 13 -2.57 8.89 11.38
CA LYS A 13 -2.92 8.35 10.05
C LYS A 13 -2.99 9.41 8.95
N HIS A 14 -3.55 10.57 9.26
CA HIS A 14 -3.76 11.63 8.28
C HIS A 14 -2.44 12.32 7.91
N LEU A 15 -1.51 12.48 8.87
CA LEU A 15 -0.21 13.08 8.59
C LEU A 15 0.67 12.18 7.74
N ASP A 16 0.65 10.86 7.95
CA ASP A 16 1.39 9.91 7.11
C ASP A 16 0.89 9.95 5.66
N ILE A 17 -0.44 9.99 5.47
CA ILE A 17 -1.04 10.17 4.15
C ILE A 17 -0.58 11.49 3.53
N LEU A 18 -0.66 12.61 4.26
CA LEU A 18 -0.21 13.91 3.79
C LEU A 18 1.28 13.93 3.43
N GLN A 19 2.13 13.19 4.16
CA GLN A 19 3.53 13.03 3.82
C GLN A 19 3.72 12.22 2.51
N MET A 20 2.92 11.19 2.29
CA MET A 20 2.96 10.41 1.05
C MET A 20 2.48 11.20 -0.17
N LEU A 21 1.59 12.18 0.02
CA LEU A 21 1.14 13.09 -1.04
C LEU A 21 2.20 14.10 -1.48
N LYS A 22 3.31 14.25 -0.74
CA LYS A 22 4.42 15.12 -1.15
C LYS A 22 5.17 14.56 -2.37
N GLY A 23 5.70 15.46 -3.20
CA GLY A 23 6.47 15.13 -4.40
C GLY A 23 5.63 14.93 -5.66
N ARG A 24 6.25 14.45 -6.74
CA ARG A 24 5.53 14.13 -7.99
C ARG A 24 4.79 12.80 -7.83
N ARG A 25 3.47 12.88 -7.76
CA ARG A 25 2.57 11.75 -7.56
C ARG A 25 1.50 11.69 -8.65
N VAL A 26 0.94 10.51 -8.86
CA VAL A 26 -0.22 10.30 -9.74
C VAL A 26 -1.35 9.62 -8.96
N LEU A 27 -2.58 9.95 -9.34
CA LEU A 27 -3.75 9.17 -8.96
C LEU A 27 -3.84 7.94 -9.86
N PHE A 28 -4.29 6.83 -9.31
CA PHE A 28 -4.57 5.62 -10.08
C PHE A 28 -5.85 4.96 -9.59
N SER A 29 -6.45 4.14 -10.45
CA SER A 29 -7.44 3.15 -10.07
C SER A 29 -6.86 1.77 -10.34
N SER A 30 -7.01 0.86 -9.38
CA SER A 30 -6.63 -0.55 -9.57
C SER A 30 -7.69 -1.29 -10.38
N THR A 31 -7.35 -2.47 -10.89
CA THR A 31 -8.30 -3.40 -11.54
C THR A 31 -9.44 -3.84 -10.61
N ARG A 32 -9.30 -3.65 -9.29
CA ARG A 32 -10.35 -3.89 -8.28
C ARG A 32 -11.20 -2.65 -8.00
N GLY A 33 -11.03 -1.57 -8.77
CA GLY A 33 -11.76 -0.31 -8.60
C GLY A 33 -11.30 0.56 -7.42
N ILE A 34 -10.23 0.17 -6.74
CA ILE A 34 -9.71 0.91 -5.58
C ILE A 34 -8.90 2.11 -6.07
N LEU A 35 -9.24 3.30 -5.57
CA LEU A 35 -8.52 4.53 -5.85
C LEU A 35 -7.29 4.66 -4.94
N GLY A 36 -6.19 5.15 -5.49
CA GLY A 36 -4.95 5.33 -4.73
C GLY A 36 -4.05 6.42 -5.29
N HIS A 37 -2.95 6.64 -4.58
CA HIS A 37 -1.93 7.62 -4.93
C HIS A 37 -0.55 6.96 -4.97
N ALA A 38 0.20 7.16 -6.06
CA ALA A 38 1.44 6.44 -6.32
C ALA A 38 2.57 7.37 -6.80
N PRO A 39 3.85 6.93 -6.80
CA PRO A 39 4.94 7.68 -7.42
C PRO A 39 4.63 8.03 -8.88
N PHE A 40 5.08 9.18 -9.37
CA PHE A 40 4.84 9.59 -10.77
C PHE A 40 5.40 8.62 -11.83
N SER A 41 6.39 7.81 -11.47
CA SER A 41 6.97 6.76 -12.32
C SER A 41 6.12 5.49 -12.43
N THR A 42 4.95 5.45 -11.77
CA THR A 42 3.99 4.34 -11.85
C THR A 42 3.42 4.26 -13.26
N THR A 43 3.34 3.05 -13.81
CA THR A 43 2.83 2.80 -15.17
C THR A 43 1.72 1.74 -15.14
N LEU A 44 1.02 1.62 -16.27
CA LEU A 44 0.15 0.46 -16.51
C LEU A 44 0.92 -0.84 -16.25
N ASN A 45 0.21 -1.84 -15.73
CA ASN A 45 0.72 -3.16 -15.34
C ASN A 45 1.67 -3.18 -14.12
N ASP A 46 1.83 -2.05 -13.41
CA ASP A 46 2.37 -2.10 -12.06
C ASP A 46 1.36 -2.71 -11.08
N TYR A 47 1.88 -3.32 -10.02
CA TYR A 47 1.11 -4.02 -9.00
C TYR A 47 1.10 -3.22 -7.70
N VAL A 48 -0.06 -3.10 -7.08
CA VAL A 48 -0.15 -2.72 -5.67
C VAL A 48 0.09 -3.95 -4.83
N ALA A 49 1.10 -3.92 -3.97
CA ALA A 49 1.43 -5.03 -3.08
C ALA A 49 1.60 -4.54 -1.64
N ILE A 50 1.19 -5.38 -0.70
CA ILE A 50 1.50 -5.21 0.72
C ILE A 50 2.44 -6.33 1.09
N LEU A 51 3.70 -5.98 1.33
CA LEU A 51 4.68 -6.95 1.76
C LEU A 51 4.45 -7.28 3.24
N ASN A 52 4.57 -8.56 3.59
CA ASN A 52 4.42 -8.97 4.98
C ASN A 52 5.41 -8.19 5.87
N ARG A 53 4.91 -7.67 7.00
CA ARG A 53 5.64 -6.79 7.93
C ARG A 53 6.05 -5.42 7.37
N CYS A 54 5.58 -5.03 6.19
CA CYS A 54 5.68 -3.65 5.71
C CYS A 54 4.39 -2.89 6.09
N PRO A 55 4.49 -1.74 6.77
CA PRO A 55 3.31 -1.01 7.23
C PRO A 55 2.57 -0.26 6.11
N GLU A 56 3.17 -0.15 4.93
CA GLU A 56 2.69 0.67 3.81
C GLU A 56 2.63 -0.16 2.52
N PRO A 57 1.59 0.03 1.68
CA PRO A 57 1.56 -0.52 0.34
C PRO A 57 2.69 0.01 -0.54
N LEU A 58 3.12 -0.84 -1.47
CA LEU A 58 4.16 -0.57 -2.45
C LEU A 58 3.62 -0.77 -3.86
N ILE A 59 4.16 0.02 -4.78
CA ILE A 59 4.09 -0.26 -6.21
C ILE A 59 5.26 -1.16 -6.58
N LEU A 60 4.94 -2.32 -7.14
CA LEU A 60 5.91 -3.27 -7.68
C LEU A 60 5.80 -3.33 -9.19
N ARG A 61 6.94 -3.46 -9.85
CA ARG A 61 7.01 -3.73 -11.29
C ARG A 61 7.66 -5.07 -11.53
N HIS A 62 7.01 -5.91 -12.33
CA HIS A 62 7.59 -7.18 -12.74
C HIS A 62 8.77 -6.95 -13.69
N ASP A 63 9.89 -7.59 -13.40
CA ASP A 63 11.07 -7.69 -14.24
C ASP A 63 11.07 -9.07 -14.90
N SER A 64 10.69 -9.09 -16.17
CA SER A 64 10.59 -10.33 -16.95
C SER A 64 11.95 -10.99 -17.22
N GLN A 65 13.06 -10.25 -17.17
CA GLN A 65 14.38 -10.82 -17.44
C GLN A 65 14.87 -11.66 -16.25
N HIS A 66 14.53 -11.25 -15.03
CA HIS A 66 15.02 -11.87 -13.80
C HIS A 66 13.97 -12.68 -13.03
N GLY A 67 12.71 -12.67 -13.50
CA GLY A 67 11.58 -13.32 -12.83
C GLY A 67 11.36 -12.77 -11.43
N SER A 68 11.62 -11.49 -11.23
CA SER A 68 11.55 -10.80 -9.94
C SER A 68 10.71 -9.54 -10.06
N TYR A 69 10.40 -8.95 -8.92
CA TYR A 69 9.75 -7.65 -8.84
C TYR A 69 10.72 -6.64 -8.29
N ARG A 70 10.74 -5.45 -8.88
CA ARG A 70 11.43 -4.29 -8.31
C ARG A 70 10.43 -3.38 -7.62
N VAL A 71 10.87 -2.73 -6.55
CA VAL A 71 10.07 -1.70 -5.87
C VAL A 71 10.14 -0.40 -6.66
N VAL A 72 9.00 0.09 -7.14
CA VAL A 72 8.88 1.41 -7.77
C VAL A 72 8.80 2.50 -6.70
N GLY A 73 8.08 2.23 -5.60
CA GLY A 73 8.01 3.09 -4.43
C GLY A 73 6.75 2.89 -3.61
N LYS A 74 6.63 3.64 -2.51
CA LYS A 74 5.48 3.60 -1.60
C LYS A 74 4.24 4.26 -2.23
N CYS A 75 3.07 3.67 -2.01
CA CYS A 75 1.78 4.20 -2.44
C CYS A 75 0.74 4.21 -1.32
N TYR A 76 -0.24 5.08 -1.46
CA TYR A 76 -1.43 5.12 -0.63
C TYR A 76 -2.57 4.39 -1.33
N VAL A 77 -3.25 3.51 -0.61
CA VAL A 77 -4.49 2.88 -1.04
C VAL A 77 -5.44 2.89 0.14
N ASP A 78 -6.64 3.42 -0.09
CA ASP A 78 -7.67 3.52 0.95
C ASP A 78 -8.10 2.13 1.43
N GLY A 79 -8.22 1.94 2.75
CA GLY A 79 -8.60 0.65 3.36
C GLY A 79 -7.49 -0.40 3.43
N PHE A 80 -6.25 -0.06 3.03
CA PHE A 80 -5.14 -1.01 2.92
C PHE A 80 -3.86 -0.56 3.64
N MET A 81 -3.89 0.59 4.29
CA MET A 81 -2.78 1.13 5.08
C MET A 81 -2.77 0.54 6.50
N MET A 82 -1.63 0.62 7.20
CA MET A 82 -1.56 0.38 8.65
C MET A 82 -2.11 -0.97 9.14
N GLY A 83 -1.99 -2.01 8.30
CA GLY A 83 -2.39 -3.38 8.66
C GLY A 83 -3.88 -3.68 8.49
N GLU A 84 -4.68 -2.76 7.94
CA GLU A 84 -6.11 -2.97 7.64
C GLU A 84 -6.33 -4.17 6.70
N VAL A 85 -5.34 -4.50 5.87
CA VAL A 85 -5.35 -5.67 4.97
C VAL A 85 -5.55 -7.02 5.70
N LYS A 86 -5.20 -7.13 6.98
CA LYS A 86 -5.24 -8.39 7.73
C LYS A 86 -6.66 -8.98 7.74
N GLU A 87 -7.66 -8.12 7.92
CA GLU A 87 -9.06 -8.54 7.95
C GLU A 87 -9.50 -9.12 6.59
N GLU A 88 -9.04 -8.54 5.49
CA GLU A 88 -9.37 -9.02 4.14
C GLU A 88 -8.70 -10.35 3.79
N VAL A 89 -7.51 -10.60 4.33
CA VAL A 89 -6.86 -11.91 4.24
C VAL A 89 -7.61 -12.95 5.08
N GLU A 90 -8.01 -12.61 6.31
CA GLU A 90 -8.76 -13.51 7.21
C GLU A 90 -10.14 -13.87 6.65
N LYS A 91 -10.82 -12.94 5.96
CA LYS A 91 -12.08 -13.18 5.23
C LYS A 91 -11.89 -13.99 3.94
N GLY A 92 -10.65 -14.23 3.48
CA GLY A 92 -10.36 -14.93 2.23
C GLY A 92 -10.53 -14.10 0.96
N ASN A 93 -10.73 -12.79 1.09
CA ASN A 93 -10.87 -11.85 -0.04
C ASN A 93 -9.52 -11.55 -0.70
N LEU A 94 -8.42 -11.85 -0.02
CA LEU A 94 -7.05 -11.70 -0.49
C LEU A 94 -6.25 -12.97 -0.27
N LYS A 95 -5.38 -13.28 -1.25
CA LYS A 95 -4.41 -14.38 -1.16
C LYS A 95 -3.03 -13.84 -0.90
N ILE A 96 -2.26 -14.55 -0.08
CA ILE A 96 -0.84 -14.28 0.13
C ILE A 96 -0.05 -15.13 -0.87
N GLU A 97 0.83 -14.48 -1.62
CA GLU A 97 1.73 -15.12 -2.58
C GLU A 97 3.19 -14.82 -2.23
N ARG A 98 4.07 -15.77 -2.56
CA ARG A 98 5.51 -15.56 -2.45
C ARG A 98 6.03 -14.99 -3.75
N ILE A 99 6.72 -13.85 -3.65
CA ILE A 99 7.37 -13.19 -4.78
C ILE A 99 8.86 -13.02 -4.50
N LYS A 100 9.65 -12.95 -5.57
CA LYS A 100 11.07 -12.60 -5.51
C LYS A 100 11.22 -11.10 -5.70
N ILE A 101 11.91 -10.42 -4.79
CA ILE A 101 12.32 -9.02 -4.97
C ILE A 101 13.77 -9.00 -5.47
N GLY A 102 14.06 -8.16 -6.46
CA GLY A 102 15.38 -7.99 -7.08
C GLY A 102 15.74 -6.53 -7.27
#